data_AF-A0A7Z9G6Z1-F1
#
_entry.id   AF-A0A7Z9G6Z1-F1
#
_cell.length_a   1.000
_cell.length_b   1.000
_cell.length_c   1.000
_cell.angle_alpha   90.00
_cell.angle_beta   90.00
_cell.angle_gamma   90.00
#
_symmetry.space_group_name_H-M   'P 1'
#
loop_
_entity.id
_entity.type
_entity.pdbx_description
1 polymer ?
#
loop_
_entity_poly.entity_id
_entity_poly.type
_entity_poly.pdbx_seq_one_letter_code
_entity_poly.pdbx_strand_id
1 'polypeptide(L)'
;MMQIMIGSLEEPTGDITAEGSDRIWFHTKMRDVSGCAEVGVPERIALDLTGLDREGFKEAHATGAVQFPLLCNFRVSRSVSAGWGRGSQNTSSQTSDSHTRASQPDVPGAKIYVNSVVQEADAVDWDATVAPNAAYESILAILNILPRHDGGILFGYLKDIAPDPHCGFKLVFDNGNTSKGAAVAVLIAVNKKSKPPEPLGQGYKIVTANVCDVANPSSGAASQNAVTATTNEIIGYCTLEDMSKFDLAPPRGQPQRYAIALITKCEEIPDANANSPHMKSFLLDKLQILEQAEGCKAIPVFQRLRRLAMRLTSAHTDVQKHTLDIVEDKSQPTKKCKRLCSVPTDTSLGEQGV
;
A
#
# COMPACT_ATOMS: atom_id res chain seq x y z
N MET A 1 -17.04 -7.46 9.04
CA MET A 1 -15.68 -7.04 9.42
C MET A 1 -14.75 -7.65 8.40
N MET A 2 -13.92 -6.82 7.76
CA MET A 2 -13.09 -7.16 6.62
C MET A 2 -11.63 -7.15 7.05
N GLN A 3 -10.82 -8.09 6.55
CA GLN A 3 -9.38 -8.09 6.75
C GLN A 3 -8.72 -7.65 5.45
N ILE A 4 -7.86 -6.64 5.53
CA ILE A 4 -7.05 -6.17 4.41
C ILE A 4 -5.60 -6.49 4.74
N MET A 5 -4.95 -7.13 3.80
CA MET A 5 -3.59 -7.61 3.94
C MET A 5 -2.66 -6.73 3.12
N ILE A 6 -1.58 -6.26 3.76
CA ILE A 6 -0.50 -5.51 3.11
C ILE A 6 -1.05 -4.27 2.36
N GLY A 7 -1.71 -3.39 3.11
CA GLY A 7 -2.16 -2.09 2.64
C GLY A 7 -1.34 -0.95 3.23
N SER A 8 -1.41 0.24 2.64
CA SER A 8 -0.89 1.47 3.25
C SER A 8 -2.02 2.32 3.81
N LEU A 9 -1.71 3.11 4.83
CA LEU A 9 -2.56 4.19 5.33
C LEU A 9 -1.85 5.52 5.06
N GLU A 10 -2.54 6.48 4.45
CA GLU A 10 -2.01 7.85 4.31
C GLU A 10 -2.02 8.55 5.68
N GLU A 11 -0.97 9.29 5.98
CA GLU A 11 -0.93 10.16 7.15
C GLU A 11 -2.02 11.23 7.02
N PRO A 12 -2.67 11.59 8.14
CA PRO A 12 -3.71 12.59 8.11
C PRO A 12 -3.19 13.92 7.57
N THR A 13 -4.03 14.56 6.77
CA THR A 13 -3.86 15.97 6.39
C THR A 13 -5.10 16.73 6.85
N GLY A 14 -4.91 17.91 7.45
CA GLY A 14 -6.02 18.72 7.96
C GLY A 14 -6.39 18.38 9.41
N ASP A 15 -7.67 18.48 9.75
CA ASP A 15 -8.12 18.35 11.14
C ASP A 15 -8.07 16.90 11.62
N ILE A 16 -7.39 16.68 12.75
CA ILE A 16 -7.21 15.34 13.36
C ILE A 16 -8.10 15.07 14.57
N THR A 17 -8.99 16.00 14.92
CA THR A 17 -9.85 15.92 16.09
C THR A 17 -11.31 15.72 15.70
N ALA A 18 -12.03 14.90 16.47
CA ALA A 18 -13.47 14.77 16.33
C ALA A 18 -14.18 16.12 16.57
N GLU A 19 -15.25 16.38 15.81
CA GLU A 19 -16.03 17.61 15.93
C GLU A 19 -16.50 17.84 17.37
N GLY A 20 -16.19 19.01 17.93
CA GLY A 20 -16.56 19.39 19.30
C GLY A 20 -15.80 18.63 20.40
N SER A 21 -14.69 17.98 20.08
CA SER A 21 -13.89 17.18 21.01
C SER A 21 -12.39 17.36 20.77
N ASP A 22 -11.59 17.09 21.80
CA ASP A 22 -10.13 17.03 21.71
C ASP A 22 -9.60 15.62 21.40
N ARG A 23 -10.51 14.66 21.18
CA ARG A 23 -10.19 13.27 20.86
C ARG A 23 -9.69 13.15 19.42
N ILE A 24 -8.62 12.38 19.22
CA ILE A 24 -8.09 12.12 17.88
C ILE A 24 -9.08 11.24 17.09
N TRP A 25 -9.50 11.74 15.94
CA TRP A 25 -10.34 11.07 14.98
C TRP A 25 -10.23 11.78 13.64
N PHE A 26 -9.87 11.04 12.58
CA PHE A 26 -9.77 11.60 11.24
C PHE A 26 -10.15 10.56 10.18
N HIS A 27 -10.43 11.04 8.98
CA HIS A 27 -10.56 10.21 7.80
C HIS A 27 -9.30 10.31 6.95
N THR A 28 -8.85 9.19 6.42
CA THR A 28 -7.69 9.13 5.51
C THR A 28 -7.88 8.05 4.46
N LYS A 29 -7.02 8.03 3.45
CA LYS A 29 -7.04 7.00 2.41
C LYS A 29 -6.25 5.78 2.86
N MET A 30 -6.85 4.63 2.68
CA MET A 30 -6.21 3.32 2.77
C MET A 30 -6.11 2.74 1.36
N ARG A 31 -4.97 2.14 1.03
CA ARG A 31 -4.67 1.59 -0.30
C ARG A 31 -4.18 0.16 -0.16
N ASP A 32 -4.62 -0.72 -1.05
CA ASP A 32 -4.06 -2.06 -1.21
C ASP A 32 -3.96 -2.40 -2.70
N VAL A 33 -3.70 -3.66 -3.03
CA VAL A 33 -3.59 -4.09 -4.44
C VAL A 33 -4.92 -4.00 -5.21
N SER A 34 -6.06 -3.92 -4.51
CA SER A 34 -7.39 -3.85 -5.12
C SER A 34 -7.82 -2.43 -5.44
N GLY A 35 -7.28 -1.42 -4.75
CA GLY A 35 -7.63 -0.02 -4.97
C GLY A 35 -7.40 0.86 -3.76
N CYS A 36 -8.25 1.88 -3.59
CA CYS A 36 -8.25 2.73 -2.40
C CYS A 36 -9.64 2.99 -1.86
N ALA A 37 -9.74 3.23 -0.56
CA ALA A 37 -10.96 3.64 0.12
C ALA A 37 -10.67 4.65 1.23
N GLU A 38 -11.62 5.52 1.50
CA GLU A 38 -11.59 6.39 2.68
C GLU A 38 -12.01 5.60 3.93
N VAL A 39 -11.22 5.73 5.00
CA VAL A 39 -11.47 5.06 6.28
C VAL A 39 -11.32 6.04 7.44
N GLY A 40 -12.19 5.89 8.44
CA GLY A 40 -12.05 6.54 9.74
C GLY A 40 -11.00 5.84 10.59
N VAL A 41 -10.13 6.63 11.21
CA VAL A 41 -9.05 6.16 12.07
C VAL A 41 -9.28 6.69 13.49
N PRO A 42 -9.60 5.82 14.46
CA PRO A 42 -9.76 6.24 15.84
C PRO A 42 -8.41 6.49 16.52
N GLU A 43 -8.41 7.35 17.54
CA GLU A 43 -7.24 7.65 18.38
C GLU A 43 -6.38 6.44 18.71
N ARG A 44 -6.95 5.35 19.25
CA ARG A 44 -6.17 4.17 19.63
C ARG A 44 -5.30 3.65 18.48
N ILE A 45 -5.83 3.62 17.26
CA ILE A 45 -5.11 3.10 16.10
C ILE A 45 -4.04 4.08 15.64
N ALA A 46 -4.32 5.38 15.68
CA ALA A 46 -3.33 6.41 15.35
C ALA A 46 -2.12 6.36 16.30
N LEU A 47 -2.39 6.19 17.60
CA LEU A 47 -1.34 6.07 18.61
C LEU A 47 -0.59 4.74 18.51
N ASP A 48 -1.30 3.62 18.34
CA ASP A 48 -0.68 2.29 18.19
C ASP A 48 0.25 2.23 16.96
N LEU A 49 -0.16 2.81 15.82
CA LEU A 49 0.64 2.82 14.58
C LEU A 49 1.88 3.70 14.68
N THR A 50 1.85 4.75 15.49
CA THR A 50 2.98 5.69 15.63
C THR A 50 3.87 5.38 16.84
N GLY A 51 3.34 4.64 17.83
CA GLY A 51 3.98 4.45 19.13
C GLY A 51 4.03 5.73 19.98
N LEU A 52 3.33 6.80 19.57
CA LEU A 52 3.29 8.07 20.28
C LEU A 52 2.13 8.10 21.27
N ASP A 53 2.24 8.96 22.29
CA ASP A 53 1.09 9.34 23.10
C ASP A 53 0.26 10.42 22.38
N ARG A 54 -0.87 10.81 22.99
CA ARG A 54 -1.80 11.77 22.38
C ARG A 54 -1.13 13.11 22.04
N GLU A 55 -0.35 13.65 22.96
CA GLU A 55 0.28 14.96 22.77
C GLU A 55 1.41 14.88 21.76
N GLY A 56 2.24 13.83 21.83
CA GLY A 56 3.29 13.58 20.84
C GLY A 56 2.72 13.39 19.44
N PHE A 57 1.56 12.73 19.30
CA PHE A 57 0.89 12.62 18.00
C PHE A 57 0.41 13.98 17.47
N LYS A 58 -0.19 14.82 18.32
CA LYS A 58 -0.65 16.15 17.93
C LYS A 58 0.52 17.07 17.55
N GLU A 59 1.62 17.02 18.30
CA GLU A 59 2.85 17.76 18.00
C GLU A 59 3.45 17.29 16.67
N ALA A 60 3.61 15.98 16.48
CA ALA A 60 4.08 15.40 15.23
C ALA A 60 3.16 15.78 14.06
N HIS A 61 1.85 15.86 14.27
CA HIS A 61 0.93 16.30 13.22
C HIS A 61 1.11 17.79 12.89
N ALA A 62 1.26 18.65 13.91
CA ALA A 62 1.47 20.08 13.73
C ALA A 62 2.78 20.41 12.98
N THR A 63 3.80 19.57 13.11
CA THR A 63 5.07 19.70 12.39
C THR A 63 5.14 18.90 11.08
N GLY A 64 4.11 18.11 10.75
CA GLY A 64 4.11 17.23 9.57
C GLY A 64 5.03 16.00 9.72
N ALA A 65 5.44 15.67 10.93
CA ALA A 65 6.34 14.56 11.26
C ALA A 65 5.63 13.23 11.58
N VAL A 66 4.29 13.17 11.52
CA VAL A 66 3.55 11.89 11.65
C VAL A 66 4.04 10.92 10.59
N GLN A 67 4.30 9.68 11.01
CA GLN A 67 4.72 8.62 10.11
C GLN A 67 4.04 7.32 10.50
N PHE A 68 3.25 6.78 9.59
CA PHE A 68 2.72 5.42 9.74
C PHE A 68 3.69 4.39 9.16
N PRO A 69 3.62 3.13 9.61
CA PRO A 69 4.36 2.05 8.97
C PRO A 69 3.95 1.94 7.50
N LEU A 70 4.93 1.68 6.62
CA LEU A 70 4.75 1.74 5.18
C LEU A 70 3.62 0.83 4.67
N LEU A 71 3.58 -0.40 5.19
CA LEU A 71 2.56 -1.40 4.89
C LEU A 71 2.12 -2.08 6.19
N CYS A 72 0.80 -2.23 6.34
CA CYS A 72 0.16 -2.81 7.51
C CYS A 72 -0.90 -3.84 7.09
N ASN A 73 -1.29 -4.68 8.04
CA ASN A 73 -2.47 -5.53 7.97
C ASN A 73 -3.58 -4.90 8.80
N PHE A 74 -4.77 -4.77 8.23
CA PHE A 74 -5.88 -4.06 8.84
C PHE A 74 -7.08 -4.96 9.07
N ARG A 75 -7.81 -4.66 10.14
CA ARG A 75 -9.18 -5.13 10.35
C ARG A 75 -10.10 -3.92 10.26
N VAL A 76 -11.01 -3.92 9.29
CA VAL A 76 -11.90 -2.80 9.00
C VAL A 76 -13.34 -3.20 9.26
N SER A 77 -14.06 -2.41 10.05
CA SER A 77 -15.52 -2.54 10.18
C SER A 77 -16.19 -1.69 9.11
N ARG A 78 -17.20 -2.24 8.46
CA ARG A 78 -18.09 -1.52 7.55
C ARG A 78 -19.49 -1.49 8.15
N SER A 79 -20.06 -0.31 8.30
CA SER A 79 -21.46 -0.12 8.73
C SER A 79 -22.21 0.67 7.68
N VAL A 80 -23.44 0.26 7.40
CA VAL A 80 -24.33 0.93 6.45
C VAL A 80 -25.43 1.59 7.25
N SER A 81 -25.59 2.91 7.11
CA SER A 81 -26.63 3.69 7.76
C SER A 81 -27.51 4.34 6.71
N ALA A 82 -28.82 4.16 6.80
CA ALA A 82 -29.77 4.94 6.00
C ALA A 82 -29.93 6.30 6.68
N GLY A 83 -29.41 7.35 6.06
CA GLY A 83 -29.63 8.72 6.50
C GLY A 83 -31.10 9.08 6.30
N TRP A 84 -31.83 9.25 7.41
CA TRP A 84 -33.16 9.85 7.37
C TRP A 84 -32.97 11.32 6.96
N GLY A 85 -33.53 11.69 5.82
CA GLY A 85 -33.51 13.06 5.33
C GLY A 85 -33.93 14.03 6.43
N ARG A 86 -33.14 15.07 6.63
CA ARG A 86 -33.31 16.10 7.66
C ARG A 86 -34.57 16.93 7.38
N GLY A 87 -35.72 16.40 7.80
CA GLY A 87 -36.98 17.12 7.97
C GLY A 87 -37.19 17.38 9.45
N SER A 88 -37.15 18.65 9.83
CA SER A 88 -37.56 19.22 11.12
C SER A 88 -38.64 18.42 11.87
N GLN A 89 -38.37 17.99 13.11
CA GLN A 89 -39.14 18.41 14.30
C GLN A 89 -38.60 17.78 15.60
N ASN A 90 -38.58 18.64 16.63
CA ASN A 90 -38.45 18.33 18.06
C ASN A 90 -39.27 17.10 18.50
N THR A 91 -38.75 16.27 19.39
CA THR A 91 -39.25 16.08 20.78
C THR A 91 -38.57 14.88 21.47
N SER A 92 -38.69 14.90 22.79
CA SER A 92 -37.93 14.23 23.84
C SER A 92 -38.16 12.73 24.04
N SER A 93 -37.18 12.15 24.74
CA SER A 93 -37.27 11.13 25.83
C SER A 93 -37.65 9.67 25.53
N GLN A 94 -36.74 8.77 25.99
CA GLN A 94 -36.97 7.43 26.58
C GLN A 94 -37.59 6.35 25.64
N THR A 95 -37.29 5.04 25.65
CA THR A 95 -36.53 4.08 26.47
C THR A 95 -36.49 2.74 25.69
N SER A 96 -35.48 1.92 25.97
CA SER A 96 -35.42 0.43 25.97
C SER A 96 -36.17 -0.45 24.95
N ASP A 97 -35.42 -1.49 24.55
CA ASP A 97 -35.83 -2.85 24.21
C ASP A 97 -36.04 -3.29 22.75
N SER A 98 -35.47 -4.46 22.53
CA SER A 98 -35.34 -5.31 21.35
C SER A 98 -36.67 -5.75 20.74
N HIS A 99 -36.75 -5.72 19.40
CA HIS A 99 -36.90 -6.91 18.53
C HIS A 99 -37.39 -6.53 17.12
N THR A 100 -36.79 -7.20 16.13
CA THR A 100 -37.34 -7.56 14.80
C THR A 100 -38.20 -6.55 14.03
N ARG A 101 -37.63 -6.00 12.95
CA ARG A 101 -38.35 -5.64 11.72
C ARG A 101 -37.37 -5.82 10.56
N ALA A 102 -37.33 -6.97 9.89
CA ALA A 102 -38.26 -7.39 8.82
C ALA A 102 -38.54 -6.24 7.85
N SER A 103 -37.85 -6.31 6.70
CA SER A 103 -38.14 -5.71 5.40
C SER A 103 -39.16 -4.56 5.42
N GLN A 104 -38.68 -3.33 5.51
CA GLN A 104 -39.43 -2.17 5.02
C GLN A 104 -38.86 -1.74 3.68
N PRO A 105 -39.73 -1.37 2.73
CA PRO A 105 -39.34 -1.05 1.36
C PRO A 105 -38.48 0.20 1.33
N ASP A 106 -37.55 0.24 0.37
CA ASP A 106 -36.75 1.41 0.03
C ASP A 106 -37.63 2.66 -0.04
N VAL A 107 -37.43 3.57 0.91
CA VAL A 107 -38.01 4.92 0.81
C VAL A 107 -37.19 5.66 -0.24
N PRO A 108 -37.82 6.13 -1.34
CA PRO A 108 -37.10 6.89 -2.36
C PRO A 108 -36.50 8.15 -1.74
N GLY A 109 -35.16 8.22 -1.67
CA GLY A 109 -34.44 9.39 -1.16
C GLY A 109 -33.67 9.20 0.15
N ALA A 110 -33.70 8.02 0.78
CA ALA A 110 -32.79 7.73 1.89
C ALA A 110 -31.34 7.63 1.37
N LYS A 111 -30.48 8.58 1.75
CA LYS A 111 -29.05 8.50 1.42
C LYS A 111 -28.43 7.37 2.24
N ILE A 112 -27.96 6.33 1.59
CA ILE A 112 -27.23 5.26 2.24
C ILE A 112 -25.78 5.73 2.45
N TYR A 113 -25.36 5.84 3.71
CA TYR A 113 -24.00 6.15 4.10
C TYR A 113 -23.28 4.85 4.47
N VAL A 114 -22.10 4.66 3.90
CA VAL A 114 -21.20 3.56 4.26
C VAL A 114 -20.07 4.16 5.07
N ASN A 115 -19.94 3.74 6.32
CA ASN A 115 -18.82 4.11 7.16
C ASN A 115 -17.85 2.93 7.26
N SER A 116 -16.58 3.17 6.96
CA SER A 116 -15.49 2.22 7.08
C SER A 116 -14.54 2.72 8.15
N VAL A 117 -14.31 1.93 9.19
CA VAL A 117 -13.47 2.33 10.35
C VAL A 117 -12.42 1.26 10.61
N VAL A 118 -11.17 1.70 10.77
CA VAL A 118 -10.07 0.81 11.16
C VAL A 118 -10.26 0.39 12.61
N GLN A 119 -10.33 -0.91 12.84
CA GLN A 119 -10.56 -1.49 14.16
C GLN A 119 -9.28 -1.98 14.81
N GLU A 120 -8.37 -2.54 14.01
CA GLU A 120 -7.02 -3.02 14.37
C GLU A 120 -6.09 -2.79 13.17
N ALA A 121 -4.81 -2.51 13.44
CA ALA A 121 -3.78 -2.34 12.43
C ALA A 121 -2.42 -2.77 12.98
N ASP A 122 -1.72 -3.65 12.26
CA ASP A 122 -0.37 -4.11 12.63
C ASP A 122 0.58 -3.88 11.46
N ALA A 123 1.79 -3.38 11.72
CA ALA A 123 2.84 -3.31 10.71
C ALA A 123 3.13 -4.72 10.15
N VAL A 124 3.43 -4.81 8.85
CA VAL A 124 3.77 -6.10 8.23
C VAL A 124 5.12 -6.59 8.75
N ASP A 125 5.14 -7.78 9.37
CA ASP A 125 6.35 -8.56 9.60
C ASP A 125 6.65 -9.37 8.34
N TRP A 126 7.79 -9.09 7.69
CA TRP A 126 8.14 -9.59 6.36
C TRP A 126 8.64 -11.03 6.36
N ASP A 127 7.93 -11.93 7.03
CA ASP A 127 8.21 -13.35 7.02
C ASP A 127 7.40 -14.13 5.96
N ALA A 128 7.67 -15.43 5.81
CA ALA A 128 6.99 -16.24 4.82
C ALA A 128 5.46 -16.42 5.09
N THR A 129 4.98 -16.10 6.29
CA THR A 129 3.59 -16.29 6.70
C THR A 129 2.67 -15.19 6.16
N VAL A 130 3.20 -14.00 5.88
CA VAL A 130 2.43 -12.89 5.30
C VAL A 130 2.32 -12.97 3.78
N ALA A 131 3.04 -13.90 3.14
CA ALA A 131 3.00 -14.04 1.70
C ALA A 131 1.61 -14.50 1.20
N PRO A 132 1.15 -14.02 0.02
CA PRO A 132 -0.08 -14.51 -0.59
C PRO A 132 -0.10 -16.04 -0.71
N ASN A 133 -1.23 -16.65 -0.35
CA ASN A 133 -1.49 -18.08 -0.42
C ASN A 133 -2.69 -18.39 -1.33
N ALA A 134 -3.06 -19.67 -1.48
CA ALA A 134 -4.14 -20.08 -2.38
C ALA A 134 -5.51 -19.41 -2.10
N ALA A 135 -5.74 -18.86 -0.90
CA ALA A 135 -6.97 -18.12 -0.62
C ALA A 135 -7.12 -16.84 -1.47
N TYR A 136 -6.02 -16.31 -2.00
CA TYR A 136 -6.06 -15.18 -2.94
C TYR A 136 -6.66 -15.55 -4.30
N GLU A 137 -6.77 -16.83 -4.67
CA GLU A 137 -7.39 -17.24 -5.94
C GLU A 137 -8.83 -16.78 -6.06
N SER A 138 -9.63 -16.98 -5.01
CA SER A 138 -11.02 -16.52 -4.97
C SER A 138 -11.12 -15.00 -5.02
N ILE A 139 -10.19 -14.29 -4.38
CA ILE A 139 -10.12 -12.83 -4.38
C ILE A 139 -9.76 -12.33 -5.79
N LEU A 140 -8.74 -12.92 -6.43
CA LEU A 140 -8.33 -12.61 -7.80
C LEU A 140 -9.49 -12.79 -8.78
N ALA A 141 -10.28 -13.86 -8.65
CA ALA A 141 -11.44 -14.09 -9.49
C ALA A 141 -12.44 -12.93 -9.40
N ILE A 142 -12.71 -12.43 -8.19
CA ILE A 142 -13.61 -11.28 -7.97
C ILE A 142 -12.99 -9.99 -8.52
N LEU A 143 -11.72 -9.72 -8.19
CA LEU A 143 -11.02 -8.49 -8.61
C LEU A 143 -10.90 -8.39 -10.13
N ASN A 144 -10.76 -9.51 -10.85
CA ASN A 144 -10.67 -9.53 -12.31
C ASN A 144 -12.02 -9.29 -13.01
N ILE A 145 -13.14 -9.46 -12.31
CA ILE A 145 -14.49 -9.12 -12.80
C ILE A 145 -14.80 -7.63 -12.53
N LEU A 146 -14.14 -7.03 -11.55
CA LEU A 146 -14.32 -5.63 -11.20
C LEU A 146 -13.58 -4.67 -12.15
N PRO A 147 -14.09 -3.43 -12.31
CA PRO A 147 -13.34 -2.37 -12.98
C PRO A 147 -12.01 -2.11 -12.27
N ARG A 148 -10.96 -1.76 -13.02
CA ARG A 148 -9.68 -1.40 -12.40
C ARG A 148 -9.80 -0.15 -11.54
N HIS A 149 -9.05 -0.17 -10.46
CA HIS A 149 -8.92 0.96 -9.55
C HIS A 149 -7.46 1.39 -9.45
N ASP A 150 -7.09 2.44 -10.20
CA ASP A 150 -5.70 2.91 -10.30
C ASP A 150 -5.18 3.59 -9.01
N GLY A 151 -6.01 3.74 -7.98
CA GLY A 151 -5.61 4.23 -6.66
C GLY A 151 -4.91 3.20 -5.76
N GLY A 152 -4.71 1.95 -6.20
CA GLY A 152 -4.07 0.91 -5.40
C GLY A 152 -2.54 1.01 -5.33
N ILE A 153 -1.93 0.19 -4.47
CA ILE A 153 -0.47 -0.06 -4.45
C ILE A 153 -0.19 -1.37 -5.17
N LEU A 154 0.69 -1.32 -6.15
CA LEU A 154 1.12 -2.49 -6.90
C LEU A 154 2.45 -3.02 -6.37
N PHE A 155 2.73 -4.28 -6.66
CA PHE A 155 4.01 -4.91 -6.34
C PHE A 155 4.71 -5.32 -7.63
N GLY A 156 5.98 -5.00 -7.74
CA GLY A 156 6.74 -5.21 -8.96
C GLY A 156 8.24 -5.34 -8.71
N TYR A 157 8.96 -5.68 -9.77
CA TYR A 157 10.40 -5.53 -9.88
C TYR A 157 10.73 -4.17 -10.51
N LEU A 158 11.92 -3.64 -10.27
CA LEU A 158 12.42 -2.44 -10.95
C LEU A 158 12.39 -2.59 -12.48
N LYS A 159 12.61 -3.81 -12.99
CA LYS A 159 12.53 -4.10 -14.43
C LYS A 159 11.11 -3.93 -14.99
N ASP A 160 10.08 -4.16 -14.18
CA ASP A 160 8.68 -4.11 -14.60
C ASP A 160 8.19 -2.66 -14.73
N ILE A 161 8.86 -1.71 -14.07
CA ILE A 161 8.47 -0.31 -14.06
C ILE A 161 8.95 0.36 -15.35
N ALA A 162 8.00 0.90 -16.11
CA ALA A 162 8.24 1.69 -17.31
C ALA A 162 7.69 3.12 -17.14
N PRO A 163 8.30 4.13 -17.79
CA PRO A 163 7.77 5.49 -17.78
C PRO A 163 6.38 5.55 -18.42
N ASP A 164 5.51 6.37 -17.85
CA ASP A 164 4.19 6.70 -18.42
C ASP A 164 3.96 8.22 -18.26
N PRO A 165 3.69 8.95 -19.35
CA PRO A 165 3.59 10.41 -19.31
C PRO A 165 2.34 10.92 -18.58
N HIS A 166 1.33 10.07 -18.36
CA HIS A 166 0.08 10.45 -17.71
C HIS A 166 0.05 10.10 -16.23
N CYS A 167 0.67 8.97 -15.85
CA CYS A 167 0.61 8.43 -14.49
C CYS A 167 1.98 8.41 -13.79
N GLY A 168 3.05 8.88 -14.43
CA GLY A 168 4.42 8.83 -13.92
C GLY A 168 5.10 7.47 -14.11
N PHE A 169 4.34 6.38 -14.01
CA PHE A 169 4.80 5.02 -14.33
C PHE A 169 3.65 4.12 -14.82
N LYS A 170 4.03 2.97 -15.36
CA LYS A 170 3.18 1.79 -15.51
C LYS A 170 4.00 0.54 -15.23
N LEU A 171 3.37 -0.52 -14.74
CA LEU A 171 3.98 -1.85 -14.70
C LEU A 171 3.75 -2.56 -16.04
N VAL A 172 4.80 -3.18 -16.56
CA VAL A 172 4.79 -4.05 -17.74
C VAL A 172 5.39 -5.38 -17.31
N PHE A 173 4.55 -6.40 -17.17
CA PHE A 173 4.96 -7.72 -16.73
C PHE A 173 5.39 -8.59 -17.92
N ASP A 174 6.16 -9.64 -17.63
CA ASP A 174 6.70 -10.57 -18.64
C ASP A 174 5.59 -11.31 -19.43
N ASN A 175 4.39 -11.45 -18.85
CA ASN A 175 3.23 -12.05 -19.52
C ASN A 175 2.47 -11.07 -20.44
N GLY A 176 2.99 -9.85 -20.65
CA GLY A 176 2.37 -8.80 -21.45
C GLY A 176 1.30 -7.99 -20.71
N ASN A 177 0.93 -8.35 -19.49
CA ASN A 177 -0.02 -7.56 -18.71
C ASN A 177 0.61 -6.22 -18.32
N THR A 178 -0.21 -5.18 -18.41
CA THR A 178 0.16 -3.85 -17.91
C THR A 178 -0.78 -3.43 -16.80
N SER A 179 -0.26 -2.70 -15.81
CA SER A 179 -1.04 -2.22 -14.67
C SER A 179 -0.60 -0.81 -14.26
N LYS A 180 -1.55 -0.05 -13.69
CA LYS A 180 -1.35 1.30 -13.16
C LYS A 180 -1.80 1.33 -11.71
N GLY A 181 -1.17 2.20 -10.93
CA GLY A 181 -1.40 2.32 -9.49
C GLY A 181 -0.98 3.69 -8.98
N ALA A 182 -1.27 3.97 -7.71
CA ALA A 182 -0.80 5.18 -7.04
C ALA A 182 0.71 5.10 -6.75
N ALA A 183 1.21 3.89 -6.46
CA ALA A 183 2.62 3.61 -6.25
C ALA A 183 2.95 2.14 -6.56
N VAL A 184 4.23 1.85 -6.74
CA VAL A 184 4.78 0.48 -6.79
C VAL A 184 5.66 0.23 -5.58
N ALA A 185 5.35 -0.78 -4.79
CA ALA A 185 6.24 -1.33 -3.79
C ALA A 185 7.27 -2.26 -4.43
N VAL A 186 8.55 -1.95 -4.23
CA VAL A 186 9.70 -2.76 -4.67
C VAL A 186 10.61 -3.06 -3.50
N LEU A 187 11.25 -4.24 -3.51
CA LEU A 187 12.26 -4.62 -2.53
C LEU A 187 13.65 -4.43 -3.12
N ILE A 188 14.44 -3.57 -2.50
CA ILE A 188 15.75 -3.17 -2.99
C ILE A 188 16.85 -3.48 -1.98
N ALA A 189 18.07 -3.61 -2.49
CA ALA A 189 19.28 -3.52 -1.68
C ALA A 189 20.25 -2.49 -2.27
N VAL A 190 20.95 -1.82 -1.37
CA VAL A 190 21.96 -0.82 -1.70
C VAL A 190 23.26 -1.22 -1.02
N ASN A 191 24.36 -1.24 -1.78
CA ASN A 191 25.68 -1.64 -1.29
C ASN A 191 26.71 -0.48 -1.29
N LYS A 192 26.29 0.71 -1.72
CA LYS A 192 27.12 1.92 -1.79
C LYS A 192 26.43 3.06 -1.07
N LYS A 193 27.22 4.04 -0.62
CA LYS A 193 26.66 5.27 -0.06
C LYS A 193 25.93 6.06 -1.14
N SER A 194 24.84 6.73 -0.75
CA SER A 194 24.19 7.73 -1.58
C SER A 194 25.15 8.87 -1.92
N LYS A 195 24.87 9.56 -3.04
CA LYS A 195 25.58 10.79 -3.39
C LYS A 195 25.33 11.84 -2.30
N PRO A 196 26.26 12.80 -2.09
CA PRO A 196 26.02 13.92 -1.19
C PRO A 196 24.67 14.59 -1.52
N PRO A 197 23.82 14.89 -0.53
CA PRO A 197 22.54 15.55 -0.77
C PRO A 197 22.72 16.86 -1.54
N GLU A 198 21.97 17.02 -2.62
CA GLU A 198 21.98 18.21 -3.47
C GLU A 198 20.91 19.19 -2.94
N PRO A 199 21.26 20.41 -2.52
CA PRO A 199 20.26 21.41 -2.13
C PRO A 199 19.32 21.73 -3.30
N LEU A 200 18.01 21.71 -3.04
CA LEU A 200 16.98 22.01 -4.03
C LEU A 200 15.87 22.85 -3.38
N GLY A 201 15.84 24.15 -3.68
CA GLY A 201 14.90 25.08 -3.06
C GLY A 201 15.10 25.13 -1.53
N GLN A 202 14.07 24.78 -0.77
CA GLN A 202 14.10 24.67 0.70
C GLN A 202 14.39 23.24 1.20
N GLY A 203 14.59 22.29 0.30
CA GLY A 203 14.84 20.88 0.64
C GLY A 203 16.12 20.34 0.03
N TYR A 204 16.24 19.02 0.05
CA TYR A 204 17.37 18.27 -0.47
C TYR A 204 16.90 17.17 -1.41
N LYS A 205 17.64 17.00 -2.49
CA LYS A 205 17.55 15.86 -3.40
C LYS A 205 18.61 14.83 -2.99
N ILE A 206 18.17 13.61 -2.69
CA ILE A 206 19.04 12.49 -2.37
C ILE A 206 19.03 11.53 -3.55
N VAL A 207 20.21 11.18 -4.04
CA VAL A 207 20.37 10.24 -5.15
C VAL A 207 21.16 9.03 -4.69
N THR A 208 20.54 7.87 -4.78
CA THR A 208 21.19 6.59 -4.49
C THR A 208 21.34 5.80 -5.78
N ALA A 209 22.60 5.63 -6.22
CA ALA A 209 22.93 4.93 -7.46
C ALA A 209 23.29 3.46 -7.19
N ASN A 210 23.23 2.63 -8.25
CA ASN A 210 23.52 1.19 -8.19
C ASN A 210 22.57 0.44 -7.26
N VAL A 211 21.28 0.75 -7.34
CA VAL A 211 20.26 0.05 -6.57
C VAL A 211 20.00 -1.33 -7.18
N CYS A 212 20.10 -2.36 -6.35
CA CYS A 212 19.83 -3.74 -6.74
C CYS A 212 18.38 -4.11 -6.42
N ASP A 213 17.68 -4.69 -7.39
CA ASP A 213 16.40 -5.35 -7.17
C ASP A 213 16.65 -6.76 -6.66
N VAL A 214 16.49 -6.99 -5.35
CA VAL A 214 16.81 -8.28 -4.73
C VAL A 214 15.67 -9.28 -4.79
N ALA A 215 14.45 -8.83 -5.08
CA ALA A 215 13.31 -9.73 -5.26
C ALA A 215 13.33 -10.36 -6.66
N ASN A 216 13.89 -9.68 -7.66
CA ASN A 216 14.00 -10.21 -9.00
C ASN A 216 15.02 -11.37 -9.09
N PRO A 217 14.61 -12.63 -9.38
CA PRO A 217 15.54 -13.75 -9.46
C PRO A 217 16.56 -13.61 -10.59
N SER A 218 16.27 -12.81 -11.63
CA SER A 218 17.20 -12.57 -12.73
C SER A 218 18.32 -11.58 -12.38
N SER A 219 18.22 -10.87 -11.25
CA SER A 219 19.28 -9.96 -10.78
C SER A 219 20.39 -10.71 -10.03
N GLY A 220 20.11 -11.92 -9.51
CA GLY A 220 20.98 -12.68 -8.62
C GLY A 220 22.05 -13.55 -9.28
N ALA A 221 22.14 -13.59 -10.62
CA ALA A 221 23.09 -14.46 -11.34
C ALA A 221 23.90 -13.76 -12.46
N ALA A 222 23.65 -12.47 -12.72
CA ALA A 222 24.41 -11.74 -13.72
C ALA A 222 25.68 -11.16 -13.07
N SER A 223 26.80 -11.79 -13.42
CA SER A 223 28.16 -11.40 -13.05
C SER A 223 28.37 -9.87 -13.05
N GLN A 224 29.27 -9.41 -12.18
CA GLN A 224 29.82 -8.05 -12.17
C GLN A 224 30.48 -7.61 -13.50
N ASN A 225 30.40 -8.42 -14.57
CA ASN A 225 31.00 -8.21 -15.89
C ASN A 225 29.98 -8.14 -17.05
N ALA A 226 28.67 -8.03 -16.80
CA ALA A 226 27.70 -7.81 -17.88
C ALA A 226 27.67 -6.32 -18.30
N VAL A 227 28.26 -6.02 -19.46
CA VAL A 227 28.40 -4.69 -20.07
C VAL A 227 27.03 -4.03 -20.45
N THR A 228 25.92 -4.74 -20.29
CA THR A 228 24.53 -4.30 -20.57
C THR A 228 23.65 -4.20 -19.33
N ALA A 229 24.23 -4.16 -18.11
CA ALA A 229 23.44 -4.04 -16.89
C ALA A 229 22.77 -2.65 -16.78
N THR A 230 21.44 -2.60 -16.88
CA THR A 230 20.65 -1.41 -16.55
C THR A 230 21.04 -0.91 -15.16
N THR A 231 21.53 0.33 -15.09
CA THR A 231 21.86 0.97 -13.83
C THR A 231 20.59 1.62 -13.29
N ASN A 232 20.20 1.22 -12.07
CA ASN A 232 19.06 1.82 -11.40
C ASN A 232 19.55 2.86 -10.39
N GLU A 233 18.91 4.02 -10.40
CA GLU A 233 19.04 5.01 -9.34
C GLU A 233 17.68 5.32 -8.72
N ILE A 234 17.69 5.64 -7.43
CA ILE A 234 16.53 6.11 -6.71
C ILE A 234 16.78 7.54 -6.28
N ILE A 235 15.79 8.40 -6.53
CA ILE A 235 15.79 9.81 -6.18
C ILE A 235 14.69 10.05 -5.14
N GLY A 236 15.07 10.62 -4.00
CA GLY A 236 14.13 11.12 -3.00
C GLY A 236 14.26 12.64 -2.84
N TYR A 237 13.15 13.30 -2.51
CA TYR A 237 13.13 14.70 -2.10
C TYR A 237 12.69 14.78 -0.65
N CYS A 238 13.41 15.54 0.16
CA CYS A 238 13.18 15.61 1.60
C CYS A 238 13.52 16.98 2.16
N THR A 239 13.01 17.27 3.36
CA THR A 239 13.47 18.39 4.19
C THR A 239 14.75 17.98 4.93
N LEU A 240 15.38 18.92 5.64
CA LEU A 240 16.51 18.59 6.53
C LEU A 240 16.11 17.59 7.62
N GLU A 241 14.88 17.69 8.12
CA GLU A 241 14.34 16.87 9.21
C GLU A 241 14.08 15.43 8.74
N ASP A 242 13.64 15.27 7.49
CA ASP A 242 13.33 13.96 6.91
C ASP A 242 14.54 13.29 6.24
N MET A 243 15.66 14.00 6.10
CA MET A 243 16.81 13.54 5.32
C MET A 243 17.32 12.16 5.74
N SER A 244 17.32 11.86 7.05
CA SER A 244 17.74 10.54 7.57
C SER A 244 16.80 9.41 7.16
N LYS A 245 15.53 9.70 6.86
CA LYS A 245 14.55 8.69 6.41
C LYS A 245 14.88 8.17 5.01
N PHE A 246 15.62 8.95 4.23
CA PHE A 246 16.03 8.62 2.86
C PHE A 246 17.48 8.11 2.76
N ASP A 247 18.17 7.96 3.89
CA ASP A 247 19.53 7.40 3.91
C ASP A 247 19.50 5.89 3.67
N LEU A 248 19.94 5.48 2.48
CA LEU A 248 20.07 4.08 2.08
C LEU A 248 21.50 3.55 2.23
N ALA A 249 22.42 4.32 2.81
CA ALA A 249 23.80 3.87 2.99
C ALA A 249 23.88 2.64 3.90
N PRO A 250 24.64 1.58 3.53
CA PRO A 250 24.84 0.44 4.42
C PRO A 250 25.37 0.85 5.80
N PRO A 251 24.81 0.30 6.91
CA PRO A 251 25.42 0.45 8.23
C PRO A 251 26.87 -0.05 8.21
N ARG A 252 27.73 0.51 9.08
CA ARG A 252 29.12 0.06 9.19
C ARG A 252 29.17 -1.44 9.49
N GLY A 253 29.90 -2.18 8.66
CA GLY A 253 30.09 -3.64 8.80
C GLY A 253 29.02 -4.50 8.13
N GLN A 254 27.96 -3.91 7.57
CA GLN A 254 26.96 -4.63 6.78
C GLN A 254 27.30 -4.54 5.28
N PRO A 255 27.12 -5.64 4.51
CA PRO A 255 27.45 -5.65 3.08
C PRO A 255 26.48 -4.81 2.24
N GLN A 256 25.24 -4.66 2.71
CA GLN A 256 24.19 -3.90 2.05
C GLN A 256 23.12 -3.46 3.05
N ARG A 257 22.26 -2.53 2.64
CA ARG A 257 21.03 -2.16 3.35
C ARG A 257 19.83 -2.57 2.48
N TYR A 258 18.88 -3.27 3.09
CA TYR A 258 17.60 -3.59 2.46
C TYR A 258 16.58 -2.51 2.75
N ALA A 259 15.73 -2.23 1.78
CA ALA A 259 14.58 -1.36 1.98
C ALA A 259 13.42 -1.78 1.09
N ILE A 260 12.22 -1.48 1.53
CA ILE A 260 11.03 -1.45 0.69
C ILE A 260 10.82 0.00 0.28
N ALA A 261 10.72 0.22 -1.03
CA ALA A 261 10.55 1.54 -1.60
C ALA A 261 9.19 1.63 -2.31
N LEU A 262 8.45 2.71 -2.04
CA LEU A 262 7.27 3.09 -2.80
C LEU A 262 7.69 4.06 -3.91
N ILE A 263 7.60 3.59 -5.14
CA ILE A 263 7.96 4.34 -6.34
C ILE A 263 6.70 4.93 -6.97
N THR A 264 6.72 6.24 -7.25
CA THR A 264 5.59 6.97 -7.84
C THR A 264 5.88 7.51 -9.23
N LYS A 265 7.15 7.48 -9.67
CA LYS A 265 7.55 7.91 -11.00
C LYS A 265 8.76 7.12 -11.50
N CYS A 266 8.80 6.87 -12.80
CA CYS A 266 9.97 6.33 -13.49
C CYS A 266 10.35 7.26 -14.63
N GLU A 267 11.63 7.58 -14.73
CA GLU A 267 12.21 8.30 -15.85
C GLU A 267 13.31 7.43 -16.47
N GLU A 268 13.24 7.29 -17.79
CA GLU A 268 14.34 6.71 -18.56
C GLU A 268 15.18 7.88 -19.08
N ILE A 269 16.45 7.90 -18.70
CA ILE A 269 17.36 8.94 -19.17
C ILE A 269 17.98 8.43 -20.47
N PRO A 270 17.62 9.00 -21.64
CA PRO A 270 18.17 8.57 -22.91
C PRO A 270 19.67 8.85 -22.94
N ASP A 271 20.44 7.85 -23.32
CA ASP A 271 21.88 8.00 -23.45
C ASP A 271 22.25 9.00 -24.54
N ALA A 272 23.14 9.94 -24.22
CA ALA A 272 23.77 10.80 -25.20
C ALA A 272 24.79 10.04 -26.08
N ASN A 273 25.24 8.84 -25.66
CA ASN A 273 26.20 8.00 -26.35
C ASN A 273 25.78 6.52 -26.29
N ALA A 274 25.63 5.87 -27.46
CA ALA A 274 25.09 4.51 -27.65
C ALA A 274 25.82 3.33 -26.95
N ASN A 275 26.81 3.59 -26.10
CA ASN A 275 27.67 2.59 -25.44
C ASN A 275 27.56 2.59 -23.89
N SER A 276 26.68 3.40 -23.30
CA SER A 276 26.45 3.39 -21.85
C SER A 276 25.22 2.54 -21.51
N PRO A 277 25.15 1.97 -20.29
CA PRO A 277 23.97 1.23 -19.87
C PRO A 277 22.77 2.16 -19.72
N HIS A 278 21.62 1.77 -20.28
CA HIS A 278 20.35 2.44 -20.05
C HIS A 278 20.13 2.66 -18.56
N MET A 279 20.02 3.93 -18.14
CA MET A 279 19.82 4.29 -16.74
C MET A 279 18.34 4.57 -16.48
N LYS A 280 17.79 3.88 -15.48
CA LYS A 280 16.43 4.15 -14.98
C LYS A 280 16.51 4.90 -13.66
N SER A 281 15.79 6.01 -13.59
CA SER A 281 15.66 6.84 -12.41
C SER A 281 14.26 6.69 -11.81
N PHE A 282 14.19 6.28 -10.55
CA PHE A 282 12.94 6.03 -9.85
C PHE A 282 12.72 7.07 -8.76
N LEU A 283 11.57 7.75 -8.80
CA LEU A 283 11.18 8.69 -7.77
C LEU A 283 10.59 7.95 -6.58
N LEU A 284 11.23 8.12 -5.43
CA LEU A 284 10.84 7.56 -4.15
C LEU A 284 9.89 8.51 -3.44
N ASP A 285 8.73 7.97 -3.05
CA ASP A 285 7.78 8.67 -2.18
C ASP A 285 8.06 8.35 -0.71
N LYS A 286 8.10 7.05 -0.38
CA LYS A 286 8.36 6.57 0.98
C LYS A 286 9.20 5.31 0.99
N LEU A 287 9.90 5.06 2.09
CA LEU A 287 10.65 3.83 2.28
C LEU A 287 10.50 3.26 3.70
N GLN A 288 10.71 1.95 3.80
CA GLN A 288 10.90 1.22 5.05
C GLN A 288 12.27 0.55 5.00
N ILE A 289 13.18 0.93 5.90
CA ILE A 289 14.45 0.22 6.05
C ILE A 289 14.17 -1.11 6.75
N LEU A 290 14.75 -2.18 6.22
CA LEU A 290 14.65 -3.52 6.81
C LEU A 290 15.96 -3.91 7.48
N GLU A 291 15.86 -4.69 8.55
CA GLU A 291 17.04 -5.35 9.08
C GLU A 291 17.59 -6.39 8.08
N GLN A 292 18.87 -6.72 8.21
CA GLN A 292 19.54 -7.67 7.29
C GLN A 292 18.82 -9.03 7.23
N ALA A 293 18.32 -9.52 8.37
CA ALA A 293 17.60 -10.79 8.45
C ALA A 293 16.19 -10.70 7.81
N GLU A 294 15.51 -9.57 7.99
CA GLU A 294 14.18 -9.32 7.42
C GLU A 294 14.24 -9.17 5.90
N GLY A 295 15.25 -8.48 5.38
CA GLY A 295 15.44 -8.30 3.94
C GLY A 295 15.49 -9.62 3.18
N CYS A 296 16.19 -10.63 3.72
CA CYS A 296 16.23 -11.97 3.13
C CYS A 296 14.87 -12.69 3.18
N LYS A 297 14.10 -12.52 4.27
CA LYS A 297 12.77 -13.11 4.41
C LYS A 297 11.72 -12.46 3.51
N ALA A 298 11.87 -11.16 3.23
CA ALA A 298 10.96 -10.39 2.39
C ALA A 298 11.02 -10.81 0.90
N ILE A 299 12.15 -11.34 0.42
CA ILE A 299 12.34 -11.74 -0.99
C ILE A 299 11.20 -12.64 -1.51
N PRO A 300 10.93 -13.84 -0.92
CA PRO A 300 9.86 -14.71 -1.41
C PRO A 300 8.47 -14.08 -1.26
N VAL A 301 8.26 -13.18 -0.29
CA VAL A 301 7.00 -12.44 -0.11
C VAL A 301 6.78 -11.50 -1.30
N PHE A 302 7.76 -10.67 -1.65
CA PHE A 302 7.70 -9.74 -2.78
C PHE A 302 7.57 -10.46 -4.13
N GLN A 303 8.24 -11.59 -4.30
CA GLN A 303 8.08 -12.43 -5.50
C GLN A 303 6.63 -12.90 -5.67
N ARG A 304 5.99 -13.35 -4.59
CA ARG A 304 4.58 -13.80 -4.61
C ARG A 304 3.61 -12.63 -4.79
N LEU A 305 3.87 -11.49 -4.14
CA LEU A 305 3.06 -10.28 -4.32
C LEU A 305 3.13 -9.74 -5.75
N ARG A 306 4.31 -9.75 -6.38
CA ARG A 306 4.44 -9.45 -7.82
C ARG A 306 3.58 -10.40 -8.65
N ARG A 307 3.65 -11.72 -8.40
CA ARG A 307 2.81 -12.69 -9.15
C ARG A 307 1.33 -12.39 -8.99
N LEU A 308 0.89 -12.01 -7.79
CA LEU A 308 -0.48 -11.59 -7.55
C LEU A 308 -0.84 -10.36 -8.41
N ALA A 309 -0.01 -9.31 -8.38
CA ALA A 309 -0.21 -8.10 -9.18
C ALA A 309 -0.21 -8.37 -10.69
N MET A 310 0.64 -9.29 -11.16
CA MET A 310 0.71 -9.72 -12.55
C MET A 310 -0.57 -10.44 -13.02
N ARG A 311 -1.27 -11.13 -12.12
CA ARG A 311 -2.51 -11.86 -12.40
C ARG A 311 -3.78 -11.02 -12.32
N LEU A 312 -3.65 -9.75 -11.93
CA LEU A 312 -4.75 -8.79 -11.96
C LEU A 312 -4.98 -8.31 -13.40
N THR A 313 -5.75 -9.08 -14.15
CA THR A 313 -6.25 -8.76 -15.49
C THR A 313 -7.68 -8.26 -15.38
N SER A 314 -7.93 -6.98 -15.62
CA SER A 314 -9.32 -6.55 -15.80
C SER A 314 -9.72 -6.82 -17.24
N ALA A 315 -10.66 -7.74 -17.41
CA ALA A 315 -11.26 -8.04 -18.71
C ALA A 315 -12.30 -6.98 -19.14
N HIS A 316 -12.62 -6.00 -18.29
CA HIS A 316 -13.70 -5.07 -18.52
C HIS A 316 -13.21 -3.72 -19.06
N THR A 317 -13.53 -3.47 -20.33
CA THR A 317 -13.51 -2.15 -20.98
C THR A 317 -14.73 -1.30 -20.63
N ASP A 318 -15.65 -1.82 -19.82
CA ASP A 318 -16.92 -1.16 -19.52
C ASP A 318 -16.80 -0.12 -18.41
N VAL A 319 -17.59 0.95 -18.58
CA VAL A 319 -17.77 2.06 -17.66
C VAL A 319 -18.05 1.55 -16.24
N GLN A 320 -17.34 2.15 -15.28
CA GLN A 320 -17.40 1.92 -13.83
C GLN A 320 -18.84 1.69 -13.34
N LYS A 321 -19.28 0.43 -13.22
CA LYS A 321 -20.53 0.10 -12.51
C LYS A 321 -20.21 -0.05 -11.04
N HIS A 322 -20.72 0.86 -10.22
CA HIS A 322 -20.55 0.87 -8.77
C HIS A 322 -21.38 -0.19 -8.02
N THR A 323 -22.12 -1.02 -8.75
CA THR A 323 -23.06 -1.98 -8.16
C THR A 323 -22.80 -3.36 -8.74
N LEU A 324 -22.39 -4.29 -7.88
CA LEU A 324 -22.45 -5.72 -8.14
C LEU A 324 -23.57 -6.33 -7.30
N ASP A 325 -24.40 -7.16 -7.92
CA ASP A 325 -25.29 -8.06 -7.20
C ASP A 325 -24.45 -9.21 -6.63
N ILE A 326 -23.83 -8.97 -5.48
CA ILE A 326 -23.14 -10.02 -4.74
C ILE A 326 -24.21 -10.89 -4.07
N VAL A 327 -24.50 -12.03 -4.69
CA VAL A 327 -25.29 -13.09 -4.05
C VAL A 327 -24.39 -13.74 -2.99
N GLU A 328 -24.40 -13.16 -1.79
CA GLU A 328 -23.67 -13.70 -0.65
C GLU A 328 -24.41 -14.96 -0.16
N ASP A 329 -23.82 -16.14 -0.37
CA ASP A 329 -24.36 -17.39 0.16
C ASP A 329 -24.21 -17.39 1.68
N LYS A 330 -25.30 -17.05 2.37
CA LYS A 330 -25.38 -16.97 3.83
C LYS A 330 -25.14 -18.32 4.54
N SER A 331 -25.06 -19.42 3.79
CA SER A 331 -24.86 -20.77 4.34
C SER A 331 -23.39 -21.14 4.55
N GLN A 332 -22.42 -20.40 3.97
CA GLN A 332 -21.01 -20.71 4.19
C GLN A 332 -20.54 -20.22 5.57
N PRO A 333 -19.99 -21.10 6.42
CA PRO A 333 -19.38 -20.67 7.67
C PRO A 333 -18.14 -19.83 7.33
N THR A 334 -18.26 -18.51 7.44
CA THR A 334 -17.11 -17.61 7.35
C THR A 334 -16.13 -17.98 8.45
N LYS A 335 -15.02 -18.64 8.08
CA LYS A 335 -13.92 -18.89 9.02
C LYS A 335 -13.35 -17.54 9.43
N LYS A 336 -13.83 -17.02 10.57
CA LYS A 336 -13.32 -15.78 11.14
C LYS A 336 -11.86 -15.98 11.47
N CYS A 337 -11.00 -15.25 10.77
CA CYS A 337 -9.61 -15.19 11.14
C CYS A 337 -9.46 -14.47 12.49
N LYS A 338 -8.89 -15.16 13.48
CA LYS A 338 -8.68 -14.57 14.82
C LYS A 338 -7.46 -13.64 14.87
N ARG A 339 -6.44 -13.86 14.04
CA ARG A 339 -5.18 -13.10 14.01
C ARG A 339 -5.07 -12.24 12.76
N LEU A 340 -4.59 -11.01 12.89
CA LEU A 340 -4.07 -10.30 11.72
C LEU A 340 -2.97 -11.18 11.10
N CYS A 341 -2.90 -11.21 9.77
CA CYS A 341 -1.94 -12.03 8.99
C CYS A 341 -2.21 -13.51 8.74
N SER A 342 -3.29 -14.13 9.26
CA SER A 342 -3.57 -15.55 8.94
C SER A 342 -4.80 -15.75 8.06
N VAL A 343 -4.70 -15.70 6.74
CA VAL A 343 -5.75 -16.30 5.90
C VAL A 343 -5.77 -17.82 6.19
N PRO A 344 -6.95 -18.50 6.17
CA PRO A 344 -7.03 -19.92 6.51
C PRO A 344 -5.96 -20.73 5.79
N THR A 345 -5.42 -21.73 6.49
CA THR A 345 -4.27 -22.60 6.19
C THR A 345 -4.35 -23.36 4.87
N ASP A 346 -4.56 -22.68 3.77
CA ASP A 346 -4.47 -23.23 2.43
C ASP A 346 -3.01 -23.20 1.98
N THR A 347 -2.65 -24.17 1.15
CA THR A 347 -1.31 -24.33 0.59
C THR A 347 -0.80 -23.03 -0.04
N SER A 348 0.53 -22.84 -0.01
CA SER A 348 1.15 -21.70 -0.69
C SER A 348 0.70 -21.65 -2.15
N LEU A 349 0.53 -20.43 -2.68
CA LEU A 349 0.24 -20.20 -4.08
C LEU A 349 1.30 -20.95 -4.93
N GLY A 350 0.84 -21.85 -5.80
CA GLY A 350 1.72 -22.80 -6.49
C GLY A 350 2.82 -22.13 -7.31
N GLU A 351 4.00 -22.74 -7.34
CA GLU A 351 5.11 -22.36 -8.23
C GLU A 351 4.81 -22.86 -9.65
N GLN A 352 3.97 -22.14 -10.40
CA GLN A 352 3.78 -22.44 -11.82
C GLN A 352 4.35 -21.31 -12.69
N GLY A 353 5.38 -21.67 -13.48
CA GLY A 353 5.80 -20.99 -14.72
C GLY A 353 6.84 -19.89 -14.58
N VAL A 354 8.04 -20.17 -15.11
CA VAL A 354 9.11 -19.21 -15.45
C VAL A 354 8.68 -18.30 -16.59
#